data_AF-A0AAJ1RLN3-F1
#
_entry.id   AF-A0AAJ1RLN3-F1
#
_cell.length_a   1.000
_cell.length_b   1.000
_cell.length_c   1.000
_cell.angle_alpha   90.00
_cell.angle_beta   90.00
_cell.angle_gamma   90.00
#
_symmetry.space_group_name_H-M   'P 1'
#
loop_
_entity.id
_entity.type
_entity.pdbx_description
1 polymer ?
#
loop_
_entity_poly.entity_id
_entity_poly.type
_entity_poly.pdbx_seq_one_letter_code
_entity_poly.pdbx_strand_id
1 'polypeptide(L)'
;MKRRRPTWLIRLGLFLYERLGGRNILPPTRAIDLRHGPEGAPVKDRFTKAYEYSDCWVEDSRLVVLNARDAAARGARITTRTKVTMAQVVDGIWYVTLQDQNSGTRRIVRARFLVKAGGTWVKNIIRNTTDLNTKEGVRLVRGSHIITPQTLRSLQILFFPRGRWSDHFHNSL
;
A
#
# COMPACT_ATOMS: atom_id res chain seq x y z
N MET A 1 20.21 20.59 19.05
CA MET A 1 20.63 20.18 17.69
C MET A 1 20.25 18.71 17.39
N LYS A 2 18.98 18.37 17.16
CA LYS A 2 18.54 16.96 17.00
C LYS A 2 18.35 16.55 15.53
N ARG A 3 19.29 15.70 15.07
CA ARG A 3 19.28 14.76 13.91
C ARG A 3 18.86 15.31 12.53
N ARG A 4 19.81 15.85 11.77
CA ARG A 4 19.75 15.90 10.29
C ARG A 4 20.33 14.59 9.76
N ARG A 5 19.71 13.96 8.75
CA ARG A 5 20.38 12.88 8.01
C ARG A 5 21.51 13.52 7.19
N PRO A 6 22.76 13.05 7.31
CA PRO A 6 23.86 13.66 6.58
C PRO A 6 23.68 13.41 5.07
N THR A 7 24.12 14.35 4.25
CA THR A 7 23.91 14.34 2.80
C THR A 7 24.48 13.09 2.13
N TRP A 8 25.63 12.60 2.60
CA TRP A 8 26.25 11.38 2.07
C TRP A 8 25.35 10.15 2.28
N LEU A 9 24.61 10.07 3.39
CA LEU A 9 23.73 8.94 3.70
C LEU A 9 22.51 8.94 2.79
N ILE A 10 21.95 10.12 2.49
CA ILE A 10 20.84 10.25 1.54
C ILE A 10 21.29 9.84 0.13
N ARG A 11 22.47 10.30 -0.31
CA ARG A 11 23.04 9.91 -1.61
C ARG A 11 23.33 8.41 -1.70
N LEU A 12 23.86 7.81 -0.64
CA LEU A 12 24.08 6.36 -0.58
C LEU A 12 22.76 5.59 -0.68
N GLY A 13 21.73 6.02 0.05
CA GLY A 13 20.40 5.41 -0.02
C GLY A 13 19.77 5.48 -1.41
N LEU A 14 19.85 6.64 -2.06
CA LEU A 14 19.34 6.82 -3.43
C LEU A 14 20.13 6.00 -4.45
N PHE A 15 21.47 5.94 -4.31
CA PHE A 15 22.30 5.07 -5.14
C PHE A 15 21.89 3.60 -5.01
N LEU A 16 21.65 3.12 -3.78
CA LEU A 16 21.18 1.74 -3.55
C LEU A 16 19.78 1.52 -4.12
N TYR A 17 18.86 2.45 -3.92
CA TYR A 17 17.49 2.38 -4.43
C TYR A 17 17.48 2.21 -5.97
N GLU A 18 18.31 2.97 -6.67
CA GLU A 18 18.42 2.89 -8.13
C GLU A 18 19.04 1.58 -8.62
N ARG A 19 20.04 1.06 -7.91
CA ARG A 19 20.77 -0.13 -8.33
C ARG A 19 20.03 -1.42 -8.01
N LEU A 20 19.30 -1.46 -6.89
CA LEU A 20 18.50 -2.62 -6.49
C LEU A 20 17.27 -2.80 -7.39
N GLY A 21 16.69 -1.69 -7.88
CA GLY A 21 15.50 -1.71 -8.72
C GLY A 21 15.71 -2.13 -10.17
N GLY A 22 16.95 -2.38 -10.62
CA GLY A 22 17.23 -2.84 -11.99
C GLY A 22 16.70 -1.89 -13.07
N ARG A 23 17.09 -0.61 -13.00
CA ARG A 23 16.56 0.43 -13.89
C ARG A 23 16.88 0.20 -15.36
N ASN A 24 15.82 0.10 -16.16
CA ASN A 24 15.92 0.08 -17.62
C ASN A 24 15.26 1.30 -18.30
N ILE A 25 14.20 1.90 -17.72
CA ILE A 25 13.38 2.94 -18.38
C ILE A 25 13.10 4.21 -17.56
N LEU A 26 13.40 4.23 -16.26
CA LEU A 26 13.10 5.39 -15.40
C LEU A 26 14.25 6.42 -15.39
N PRO A 27 13.99 7.75 -15.25
CA PRO A 27 15.01 8.81 -15.13
C PRO A 27 15.83 8.82 -13.83
N PRO A 28 17.12 9.22 -13.84
CA PRO A 28 18.02 9.13 -12.69
C PRO A 28 17.71 10.15 -11.60
N THR A 29 18.14 9.82 -10.38
CA THR A 29 18.09 10.70 -9.23
C THR A 29 18.90 11.95 -9.53
N ARG A 30 18.32 13.10 -9.24
CA ARG A 30 18.95 14.41 -9.42
C ARG A 30 19.00 15.17 -8.11
N ALA A 31 20.09 15.90 -7.92
CA ALA A 31 20.16 16.90 -6.87
C ALA A 31 19.54 18.20 -7.40
N ILE A 32 18.67 18.82 -6.61
CA ILE A 32 17.97 20.05 -6.96
C ILE A 32 18.43 21.17 -6.02
N ASP A 33 18.78 22.33 -6.61
CA ASP A 33 19.03 23.58 -5.88
C ASP A 33 17.73 24.37 -5.78
N LEU A 34 17.19 24.45 -4.56
CA LEU A 34 15.90 25.08 -4.29
C LEU A 34 15.99 26.61 -4.23
N ARG A 35 17.19 27.19 -4.28
CA ARG A 35 17.35 28.66 -4.23
C ARG A 35 16.98 29.33 -5.54
N HIS A 36 17.14 28.60 -6.64
CA HIS A 36 17.01 29.14 -8.00
C HIS A 36 16.03 28.35 -8.87
N GLY A 37 15.72 27.10 -8.50
CA GLY A 37 14.81 26.24 -9.25
C GLY A 37 13.33 26.54 -8.98
N PRO A 38 12.43 26.31 -9.95
CA PRO A 38 10.99 26.44 -9.76
C PRO A 38 10.45 25.54 -8.65
N GLU A 39 11.12 24.43 -8.35
CA GLU A 39 10.80 23.50 -7.26
C GLU A 39 10.99 24.12 -5.87
N GLY A 40 11.76 25.21 -5.79
CA GLY A 40 11.99 25.97 -4.56
C GLY A 40 10.86 26.93 -4.20
N ALA A 41 10.10 27.43 -5.19
CA ALA A 41 9.06 28.44 -4.98
C ALA A 41 8.00 28.09 -3.91
N PRO A 42 7.51 26.85 -3.79
CA PRO A 42 6.54 26.48 -2.75
C PRO A 42 7.17 26.07 -1.41
N VAL A 43 8.51 26.08 -1.30
CA VAL A 43 9.27 25.57 -0.16
C VAL A 43 9.81 26.73 0.67
N LYS A 44 9.84 26.58 2.00
CA LYS A 44 10.46 27.59 2.88
C LYS A 44 11.96 27.77 2.57
N ASP A 45 12.43 29.00 2.43
CA ASP A 45 13.82 29.38 2.07
C ASP A 45 14.93 28.72 2.89
N ARG A 46 14.63 28.29 4.13
CA ARG A 46 15.55 27.52 4.97
C ARG A 46 15.98 26.16 4.37
N PHE A 47 15.31 25.71 3.32
CA PHE A 47 15.64 24.52 2.55
C PHE A 47 16.30 24.93 1.23
N THR A 48 17.58 24.63 1.09
CA THR A 48 18.37 25.05 -0.08
C THR A 48 18.68 23.91 -1.05
N LYS A 49 18.45 22.65 -0.63
CA LYS A 49 18.77 21.46 -1.44
C LYS A 49 17.73 20.37 -1.25
N ALA A 50 17.34 19.74 -2.35
CA ALA A 50 16.50 18.55 -2.40
C ALA A 50 17.11 17.48 -3.31
N TYR A 51 16.49 16.31 -3.29
CA TYR A 51 16.76 15.21 -4.21
C TYR A 51 15.44 14.79 -4.85
N GLU A 52 15.47 14.66 -6.18
CA GLU A 52 14.38 14.11 -7.00
C GLU A 52 14.77 12.70 -7.41
N TYR A 53 13.83 11.76 -7.35
CA TYR A 53 14.00 10.37 -7.80
C TYR A 53 12.71 9.89 -8.47
N SER A 54 12.82 8.87 -9.31
CA SER A 54 11.66 8.29 -9.98
C SER A 54 11.03 7.17 -9.16
N ASP A 55 9.70 7.13 -9.16
CA ASP A 55 8.86 6.08 -8.60
C ASP A 55 7.61 5.93 -9.46
N CYS A 56 6.85 4.85 -9.25
CA CYS A 56 5.63 4.58 -10.00
C CYS A 56 4.39 4.93 -9.18
N TRP A 57 3.43 5.55 -9.84
CA TRP A 57 2.08 5.71 -9.32
C TRP A 57 1.14 4.71 -9.99
N VAL A 58 0.24 4.11 -9.22
CA VAL A 58 -0.81 3.23 -9.73
C VAL A 58 -2.11 3.49 -9.00
N GLU A 59 -3.22 3.40 -9.72
CA GLU A 59 -4.54 3.34 -9.12
C GLU A 59 -4.79 1.93 -8.57
N ASP A 60 -4.58 1.77 -7.27
CA ASP A 60 -4.61 0.48 -6.55
C ASP A 60 -5.92 -0.30 -6.76
N SER A 61 -7.07 0.38 -6.69
CA SER A 61 -8.38 -0.24 -6.87
C SER A 61 -8.56 -0.81 -8.28
N ARG A 62 -8.04 -0.12 -9.31
CA ARG A 62 -8.08 -0.61 -10.69
C ARG A 62 -7.16 -1.79 -10.88
N LEU A 63 -5.96 -1.77 -10.28
CA LEU A 63 -5.04 -2.90 -10.35
C LEU A 63 -5.69 -4.18 -9.80
N VAL A 64 -6.43 -4.07 -8.68
CA VAL A 64 -7.18 -5.21 -8.11
C VAL A 64 -8.27 -5.70 -9.06
N VAL A 65 -9.08 -4.79 -9.62
CA VAL A 65 -10.15 -5.14 -10.55
C VAL A 65 -9.60 -5.79 -11.82
N LEU A 66 -8.49 -5.28 -12.36
CA LEU A 66 -7.85 -5.85 -13.55
C LEU A 66 -7.36 -7.27 -13.32
N ASN A 67 -6.73 -7.55 -12.16
CA ASN A 67 -6.34 -8.91 -11.79
C ASN A 67 -7.55 -9.85 -11.67
N ALA A 68 -8.63 -9.40 -11.05
CA ALA A 68 -9.86 -10.20 -10.92
C ALA A 68 -10.51 -10.48 -12.29
N ARG A 69 -10.50 -9.50 -13.20
CA ARG A 69 -11.02 -9.65 -14.56
C ARG A 69 -10.17 -10.61 -15.40
N ASP A 70 -8.84 -10.52 -15.32
CA ASP A 70 -7.95 -11.46 -16.01
C ASP A 70 -8.15 -12.89 -15.49
N ALA A 71 -8.25 -13.09 -14.17
CA ALA A 71 -8.56 -14.38 -13.60
C ALA A 71 -9.92 -14.93 -14.10
N ALA A 72 -10.95 -14.08 -14.18
CA ALA A 72 -12.24 -14.47 -14.71
C ALA A 72 -12.18 -14.84 -16.20
N ALA A 73 -11.42 -14.10 -17.01
CA ALA A 73 -11.18 -14.43 -18.42
C ALA A 73 -10.48 -15.78 -18.59
N ARG A 74 -9.70 -16.21 -17.60
CA ARG A 74 -9.05 -17.53 -17.52
C ARG A 74 -9.93 -18.61 -16.86
N GLY A 75 -11.21 -18.33 -16.62
CA GLY A 75 -12.19 -19.30 -16.09
C GLY A 75 -12.36 -19.30 -14.57
N ALA A 76 -11.74 -18.37 -13.84
CA ALA A 76 -11.97 -18.27 -12.40
C ALA A 76 -13.39 -17.74 -12.10
N ARG A 77 -14.07 -18.35 -11.13
CA ARG A 77 -15.34 -17.82 -10.62
C ARG A 77 -15.09 -16.80 -9.52
N ILE A 78 -15.38 -15.53 -9.80
CA ILE A 78 -15.25 -14.42 -8.84
C ILE A 78 -16.62 -14.08 -8.26
N THR A 79 -16.78 -14.20 -6.95
CA THR A 79 -18.03 -13.84 -6.24
C THR A 79 -17.75 -12.76 -5.21
N THR A 80 -18.24 -11.54 -5.47
CA THR A 80 -18.21 -10.43 -4.52
C THR A 80 -19.39 -10.51 -3.56
N ARG A 81 -19.40 -9.69 -2.49
CA ARG A 81 -20.46 -9.67 -1.48
C ARG A 81 -20.80 -11.06 -0.92
N THR A 82 -19.81 -11.95 -0.88
CA THR A 82 -19.95 -13.33 -0.43
C THR A 82 -18.96 -13.54 0.70
N LYS A 83 -19.47 -13.72 1.91
CA LYS A 83 -18.64 -13.92 3.10
C LYS A 83 -18.40 -15.41 3.30
N VAL A 84 -17.14 -15.79 3.54
CA VAL A 84 -16.83 -17.11 4.08
C VAL A 84 -17.15 -17.10 5.58
N THR A 85 -18.06 -17.96 6.02
CA THR A 85 -18.49 -18.02 7.43
C THR A 85 -17.88 -19.19 8.18
N MET A 86 -17.55 -20.28 7.48
CA MET A 86 -16.92 -21.47 8.04
C MET A 86 -16.12 -22.19 6.96
N ALA A 87 -15.00 -22.79 7.32
CA ALA A 87 -14.20 -23.64 6.47
C ALA A 87 -13.59 -24.77 7.30
N GLN A 88 -13.94 -26.00 6.94
CA GLN A 88 -13.53 -27.22 7.65
C GLN A 88 -12.98 -28.25 6.66
N VAL A 89 -12.11 -29.13 7.14
CA VAL A 89 -11.57 -30.25 6.35
C VAL A 89 -12.25 -31.52 6.78
N VAL A 90 -12.81 -32.25 5.82
CA VAL A 90 -13.37 -33.60 6.00
C VAL A 90 -12.71 -34.49 4.97
N ASP A 91 -12.06 -35.56 5.42
CA ASP A 91 -11.34 -36.53 4.57
C ASP A 91 -10.38 -35.89 3.56
N GLY A 92 -9.66 -34.85 4.00
CA GLY A 92 -8.68 -34.12 3.16
C GLY A 92 -9.30 -33.15 2.14
N ILE A 93 -10.62 -32.95 2.15
CA ILE A 93 -11.31 -31.97 1.29
C ILE A 93 -11.85 -30.82 2.13
N TRP A 94 -11.64 -29.59 1.65
CA TRP A 94 -12.21 -28.40 2.27
C TRP A 94 -13.69 -28.27 1.93
N TYR A 95 -14.51 -28.09 2.95
CA TYR A 95 -15.91 -27.68 2.86
C TYR A 95 -16.01 -26.24 3.38
N VAL A 96 -16.37 -25.33 2.47
CA VAL A 96 -16.39 -23.89 2.75
C VAL A 96 -17.83 -23.39 2.67
N THR A 97 -18.35 -22.91 3.78
CA THR A 97 -19.67 -22.27 3.86
C THR A 97 -19.55 -20.81 3.46
N LEU A 98 -20.30 -20.47 2.41
CA LEU A 98 -20.42 -19.13 1.85
C LEU A 98 -21.78 -18.56 2.20
N GLN A 99 -21.82 -17.28 2.55
CA GLN A 99 -23.04 -16.53 2.77
C GLN A 99 -23.07 -15.34 1.82
N ASP A 100 -24.11 -15.25 0.99
CA ASP A 100 -24.40 -14.06 0.20
C ASP A 100 -24.84 -12.93 1.16
N GLN A 101 -24.19 -11.78 1.08
CA GLN A 101 -24.42 -10.68 2.02
C GLN A 101 -25.66 -9.85 1.70
N ASN A 102 -26.21 -9.97 0.49
CA ASN A 102 -27.41 -9.24 0.10
C ASN A 102 -28.68 -10.02 0.50
N SER A 103 -28.71 -11.33 0.21
CA SER A 103 -29.85 -12.21 0.44
C SER A 103 -29.78 -13.00 1.74
N GLY A 104 -28.59 -13.15 2.34
CA GLY A 104 -28.36 -14.01 3.50
C GLY A 104 -28.26 -15.50 3.16
N THR A 105 -28.49 -15.90 1.90
CA THR A 105 -28.49 -17.30 1.46
C THR A 105 -27.14 -17.96 1.72
N ARG A 106 -27.16 -19.17 2.26
CA ARG A 106 -25.95 -19.97 2.53
C ARG A 106 -25.80 -21.10 1.53
N ARG A 107 -24.57 -21.35 1.11
CA ARG A 107 -24.21 -22.49 0.27
C ARG A 107 -22.84 -23.02 0.63
N ILE A 108 -22.60 -24.30 0.35
CA ILE A 108 -21.30 -24.94 0.61
C ILE A 108 -20.60 -25.18 -0.72
N VAL A 109 -19.29 -24.91 -0.77
CA VAL A 109 -18.42 -25.29 -1.88
C VAL A 109 -17.31 -26.21 -1.38
N ARG A 110 -16.86 -27.11 -2.25
CA ARG A 110 -15.76 -28.04 -1.97
C ARG A 110 -14.49 -27.58 -2.69
N ALA A 111 -13.33 -27.70 -2.04
CA ALA A 111 -12.04 -27.38 -2.62
C ALA A 111 -10.94 -28.32 -2.13
N ARG A 112 -9.91 -28.55 -2.94
CA ARG A 112 -8.71 -29.29 -2.54
C ARG A 112 -7.73 -28.43 -1.74
N PHE A 113 -7.72 -27.13 -2.02
CA PHE A 113 -6.84 -26.16 -1.38
C PHE A 113 -7.62 -24.89 -1.01
N LEU A 114 -7.21 -24.26 0.09
CA LEU A 114 -7.78 -23.00 0.57
C LEU A 114 -6.66 -22.00 0.84
N VAL A 115 -6.69 -20.85 0.16
CA VAL A 115 -5.73 -19.75 0.37
C VAL A 115 -6.40 -18.64 1.18
N LYS A 116 -5.75 -18.22 2.26
CA LYS A 116 -6.23 -17.13 3.15
C LYS A 116 -5.56 -15.81 2.79
N ALA A 117 -6.16 -15.05 1.88
CA ALA A 117 -5.67 -13.74 1.43
C ALA A 117 -6.52 -12.57 1.99
N GLY A 118 -6.92 -12.63 3.26
CA GLY A 118 -7.87 -11.69 3.87
C GLY A 118 -7.26 -10.41 4.47
N GLY A 119 -6.01 -10.07 4.17
CA GLY A 119 -5.34 -8.86 4.67
C GLY A 119 -5.41 -8.71 6.20
N THR A 120 -5.88 -7.55 6.67
CA THR A 120 -6.01 -7.23 8.11
C THR A 120 -6.98 -8.17 8.86
N TRP A 121 -7.89 -8.83 8.15
CA TRP A 121 -8.85 -9.78 8.72
C TRP A 121 -8.30 -11.19 8.90
N VAL A 122 -7.05 -11.48 8.50
CA VAL A 122 -6.48 -12.84 8.54
C VAL A 122 -6.57 -13.49 9.93
N LYS A 123 -6.37 -12.72 11.01
CA LYS A 123 -6.51 -13.21 12.40
C LYS A 123 -7.93 -13.67 12.71
N ASN A 124 -8.93 -12.92 12.24
CA ASN A 124 -10.34 -13.29 12.42
C ASN A 124 -10.69 -14.54 11.60
N ILE A 125 -10.18 -14.63 10.36
CA ILE A 125 -10.39 -15.81 9.50
C ILE A 125 -9.76 -17.05 10.15
N ILE A 126 -8.54 -16.93 10.67
CA ILE A 126 -7.86 -18.08 11.29
C ILE A 126 -8.57 -18.54 12.55
N ARG A 127 -9.08 -17.64 13.39
CA ARG A 127 -9.70 -18.00 14.68
C ARG A 127 -11.17 -18.40 14.58
N ASN A 128 -11.93 -17.69 13.75
CA ASN A 128 -13.39 -17.75 13.77
C ASN A 128 -13.98 -18.41 12.51
N THR A 129 -13.15 -18.70 11.50
CA THR A 129 -13.60 -19.31 10.23
C THR A 129 -12.93 -20.65 9.96
N THR A 130 -11.80 -20.95 10.61
CA THR A 130 -11.11 -22.24 10.53
C THR A 130 -10.72 -22.69 11.93
N ASP A 131 -10.69 -23.98 12.21
CA ASP A 131 -10.24 -24.50 13.52
C ASP A 131 -8.71 -24.61 13.63
N LEU A 132 -7.98 -23.60 13.14
CA LEU A 132 -6.53 -23.58 13.16
C LEU A 132 -6.01 -22.63 14.24
N ASN A 133 -5.29 -23.18 15.21
CA ASN A 133 -4.60 -22.38 16.22
C ASN A 133 -3.28 -21.82 15.65
N THR A 134 -3.20 -20.49 15.46
CA THR A 134 -1.93 -19.80 15.18
C THR A 134 -1.49 -18.92 16.35
N LYS A 135 -0.17 -18.88 16.58
CA LYS A 135 0.50 -17.97 17.52
C LYS A 135 0.92 -16.64 16.87
N GLU A 136 0.74 -16.48 15.56
CA GLU A 136 1.21 -15.32 14.81
C GLU A 136 0.33 -14.08 15.05
N GLY A 137 0.99 -12.95 15.29
CA GLY A 137 0.35 -11.65 15.50
C GLY A 137 0.38 -10.77 14.25
N VAL A 138 -0.67 -9.98 14.04
CA VAL A 138 -0.71 -8.93 13.01
C VAL A 138 -0.63 -7.58 13.71
N ARG A 139 0.37 -6.77 13.36
CA ARG A 139 0.45 -5.37 13.81
C ARG A 139 -0.33 -4.49 12.84
N LEU A 140 -1.44 -3.93 13.31
CA LEU A 140 -2.21 -2.96 12.55
C LEU A 140 -1.61 -1.57 12.72
N VAL A 141 -1.28 -0.92 11.60
CA VAL A 141 -0.80 0.46 11.57
C VAL A 141 -1.77 1.24 10.70
N ARG A 142 -2.34 2.32 11.25
CA ARG A 142 -3.24 3.20 10.52
C ARG A 142 -2.43 4.19 9.69
N GLY A 143 -2.81 4.34 8.42
CA GLY A 143 -2.43 5.47 7.56
C GLY A 143 -3.68 6.25 7.15
N SER A 144 -3.53 7.55 6.90
CA SER A 144 -4.62 8.42 6.45
C SER A 144 -4.07 9.39 5.40
N HIS A 145 -4.94 9.82 4.48
CA HIS A 145 -4.61 10.76 3.42
C HIS A 145 -5.64 11.90 3.42
N ILE A 146 -5.22 13.10 3.03
CA ILE A 146 -6.07 14.29 2.90
C ILE A 146 -6.03 14.72 1.43
N ILE A 147 -7.18 15.13 0.90
CA ILE A 147 -7.31 15.62 -0.46
C ILE A 147 -7.55 17.13 -0.40
N THR A 148 -6.76 17.89 -1.14
CA THR A 148 -6.87 19.36 -1.26
C THR A 148 -6.91 19.75 -2.72
N PRO A 149 -7.34 20.97 -3.07
CA PRO A 149 -7.11 21.53 -4.40
C PRO A 149 -5.63 21.47 -4.79
N GLN A 150 -5.35 21.30 -6.08
CA GLN A 150 -3.97 21.23 -6.58
C GLN A 150 -3.31 22.60 -6.46
N THR A 151 -2.27 22.68 -5.62
CA THR A 151 -1.51 23.92 -5.38
C THR A 151 -0.17 23.95 -6.13
N LEU A 152 0.25 22.83 -6.74
CA LEU A 152 1.53 22.67 -7.42
C LEU A 152 1.35 22.21 -8.87
N ARG A 153 2.21 22.69 -9.78
CA ARG A 153 2.13 22.37 -11.22
C ARG A 153 2.50 20.92 -11.55
N SER A 154 3.34 20.28 -10.74
CA SER A 154 3.80 18.91 -10.95
C SER A 154 3.72 18.10 -9.66
N LEU A 155 3.49 16.79 -9.80
CA LEU A 155 3.57 15.84 -8.69
C LEU A 155 5.05 15.50 -8.48
N GLN A 156 5.71 16.22 -7.57
CA GLN A 156 7.08 15.94 -7.17
C GLN A 156 7.13 15.58 -5.69
N ILE A 157 7.75 14.45 -5.38
CA ILE A 157 8.09 14.08 -3.99
C ILE A 157 9.49 14.60 -3.73
N LEU A 158 9.60 15.70 -3.00
CA LEU A 158 10.88 16.27 -2.60
C LEU A 158 11.28 15.71 -1.23
N PHE A 159 12.42 15.01 -1.19
CA PHE A 159 12.98 14.55 0.07
C PHE A 159 13.83 15.65 0.72
N PHE A 160 13.37 16.16 1.88
CA PHE A 160 14.11 17.15 2.66
C PHE A 160 14.89 16.48 3.81
N PRO A 161 16.18 16.79 4.02
CA PRO A 161 16.96 16.32 5.18
C PRO A 161 16.43 16.79 6.55
N ARG A 162 15.39 17.64 6.55
CA ARG A 162 14.71 18.26 7.69
C ARG A 162 13.20 17.95 7.55
N GLY A 163 12.66 17.13 8.44
CA GLY A 163 11.21 16.87 8.48
C GLY A 163 10.89 15.88 9.60
N ARG A 164 10.47 16.40 10.75
CA ARG A 164 9.63 15.65 11.67
C ARG A 164 8.21 15.96 11.20
N TRP A 165 7.43 14.96 10.81
CA TRP A 165 5.99 15.12 10.72
C TRP A 165 5.50 15.33 12.15
N SER A 166 5.28 16.58 12.53
CA SER A 166 4.57 16.93 13.76
C SER A 166 3.18 17.35 13.33
N ASP A 167 2.22 16.46 13.58
CA ASP A 167 0.79 16.72 13.38
C ASP A 167 0.36 17.86 14.30
N HIS A 168 0.42 19.09 13.81
CA HIS A 168 -0.27 20.24 14.39
C HIS A 168 -1.18 20.80 13.32
N PHE A 169 -2.30 20.12 13.10
CA PHE A 169 -3.49 20.73 12.52
C PHE A 169 -4.08 21.64 13.60
N HIS A 170 -3.76 22.93 13.53
CA HIS A 170 -4.58 23.93 14.21
C HIS A 170 -5.74 24.25 13.27
N ASN A 171 -6.94 23.82 13.65
CA ASN A 171 -8.17 24.29 13.07
C ASN A 171 -8.25 25.80 13.27
N SER A 172 -8.43 26.53 12.17
CA SER A 172 -8.92 27.90 12.19
C SER A 172 -9.83 28.01 10.98
N LEU A 173 -11.13 27.88 11.28
CA LEU A 173 -12.35 28.16 10.50
C LEU A 173 -12.23 28.30 8.98
#